data_AF-A0A6S7JZN0-F1
#
_entry.id   AF-A0A6S7JZN0-F1
#
_cell.length_a   1.000
_cell.length_b   1.000
_cell.length_c   1.000
_cell.angle_alpha   90.00
_cell.angle_beta   90.00
_cell.angle_gamma   90.00
#
_symmetry.space_group_name_H-M   'P 1'
#
loop_
_entity.id
_entity.type
_entity.pdbx_description
1 polymer ?
#
loop_
_entity_poly.entity_id
_entity_poly.type
_entity_poly.pdbx_seq_one_letter_code
_entity_poly.pdbx_strand_id
1 'polypeptide(L)'
;MDLEISQIMEQLRKARSTAKGNVTRKANKLNELLTACDNVDTIKEIANDLDEVSIQFQSAHEAYHSLLKEEQDLNDSTVYFNSVDELVSELKTKTKLWLEQPVTQFQENQIQPHDSVSTVGSHKSSRFSTRSKTSSIKSTSSAKAKAAAKQAALEAKANALQKLHELQFEELKIQQRKSQVELQGAIAAAEAQKIVFEQCEAEELRLSQEENRPLSVHPHHISTTSVVDVVPANHPAPLQSPRAQAKYQPKETPVKQQRQQLNPSVPQWLPNQSSLPHHHDGYPHDYPLQRLMETQDRQSSKVSWR
;
A
#
# COMPACT_ATOMS: atom_id res chain seq x y z
N MET A 1 -3.75 45.89 9.36
CA MET A 1 -2.91 44.69 9.12
C MET A 1 -3.40 43.51 9.94
N ASP A 2 -3.01 43.29 11.21
CA ASP A 2 -3.37 42.05 11.94
C ASP A 2 -4.89 41.79 12.02
N LEU A 3 -5.69 42.83 12.29
CA LEU A 3 -7.15 42.73 12.34
C LEU A 3 -7.77 42.30 10.99
N GLU A 4 -7.18 42.72 9.87
CA GLU A 4 -7.63 42.34 8.51
C GLU A 4 -7.23 40.89 8.20
N ILE A 5 -6.04 40.46 8.62
CA ILE A 5 -5.56 39.08 8.44
C ILE A 5 -6.46 38.11 9.23
N SER A 6 -6.79 38.41 10.48
CA SER A 6 -7.75 37.62 11.27
C SER A 6 -9.12 37.53 10.58
N GLN A 7 -9.64 38.64 10.05
CA GLN A 7 -10.92 38.66 9.36
C GLN A 7 -10.92 37.85 8.05
N ILE A 8 -9.81 37.88 7.30
CA ILE A 8 -9.61 37.07 6.09
C ILE A 8 -9.53 35.57 6.44
N MET A 9 -8.79 35.20 7.49
CA MET A 9 -8.72 33.80 7.94
C MET A 9 -10.09 33.25 8.38
N GLU A 10 -10.89 34.04 9.12
CA GLU A 10 -12.26 33.69 9.52
C GLU A 10 -13.16 33.42 8.29
N GLN A 11 -13.09 34.29 7.27
CA GLN A 11 -13.86 34.13 6.03
C GLN A 11 -13.44 32.88 5.25
N LEU A 12 -12.14 32.62 5.12
CA LEU A 12 -11.62 31.44 4.41
C LEU A 12 -11.92 30.14 5.17
N ARG A 13 -11.83 30.15 6.51
CA ARG A 13 -12.27 29.02 7.37
C ARG A 13 -13.74 28.70 7.16
N LYS A 14 -14.59 29.73 7.06
CA LYS A 14 -16.02 29.59 6.77
C LYS A 14 -16.26 29.07 5.36
N ALA A 15 -15.57 29.59 4.35
CA ALA A 15 -15.67 29.13 2.97
C ALA A 15 -15.30 27.63 2.85
N ARG A 16 -14.16 27.23 3.41
CA ARG A 16 -13.73 25.82 3.52
C ARG A 16 -14.77 24.93 4.19
N SER A 17 -15.37 25.41 5.28
CA SER A 17 -16.41 24.67 6.01
C SER A 17 -17.70 24.52 5.21
N THR A 18 -18.10 25.56 4.46
CA THR A 18 -19.25 25.51 3.54
C THR A 18 -18.99 24.53 2.39
N ALA A 19 -17.80 24.57 1.80
CA ALA A 19 -17.42 23.66 0.72
C ALA A 19 -17.39 22.19 1.19
N LYS A 20 -16.84 21.88 2.38
CA LYS A 20 -16.99 20.54 3.01
C LYS A 20 -18.46 20.15 3.14
N GLY A 21 -19.32 21.06 3.60
CA GLY A 21 -20.75 20.82 3.73
C GLY A 21 -21.46 20.52 2.40
N ASN A 22 -20.90 20.93 1.27
CA ASN A 22 -21.38 20.57 -0.07
C ASN A 22 -20.86 19.18 -0.49
N VAL A 23 -19.56 18.90 -0.28
CA VAL A 23 -18.96 17.57 -0.48
C VAL A 23 -19.74 16.50 0.30
N THR A 24 -19.95 16.68 1.60
CA THR A 24 -20.69 15.70 2.43
C THR A 24 -22.13 15.49 1.93
N ARG A 25 -22.80 16.54 1.45
CA ARG A 25 -24.17 16.41 0.89
C ARG A 25 -24.19 15.63 -0.42
N LYS A 26 -23.27 15.90 -1.36
CA LYS A 26 -23.15 15.16 -2.62
C LYS A 26 -22.70 13.71 -2.38
N ALA A 27 -21.74 13.49 -1.47
CA ALA A 27 -21.27 12.16 -1.10
C ALA A 27 -22.38 11.30 -0.48
N ASN A 28 -23.15 11.84 0.48
CA ASN A 28 -24.30 11.15 1.05
C ASN A 28 -25.33 10.82 -0.04
N LYS A 29 -25.63 11.78 -0.93
CA LYS A 29 -26.60 11.57 -2.01
C LYS A 29 -26.15 10.49 -2.99
N LEU A 30 -24.88 10.47 -3.38
CA LEU A 30 -24.32 9.44 -4.25
C LEU A 30 -24.39 8.06 -3.58
N ASN A 31 -24.03 7.97 -2.30
CA ASN A 31 -24.10 6.72 -1.54
C ASN A 31 -25.53 6.18 -1.38
N GLU A 32 -26.53 7.06 -1.23
CA GLU A 32 -27.95 6.69 -1.29
C GLU A 32 -28.31 6.06 -2.65
N LEU A 33 -27.95 6.69 -3.77
CA LEU A 33 -28.28 6.22 -5.12
C LEU A 33 -27.62 4.86 -5.44
N LEU A 34 -26.35 4.68 -5.05
CA LEU A 34 -25.63 3.41 -5.17
C LEU A 34 -26.28 2.28 -4.36
N THR A 35 -26.91 2.61 -3.23
CA THR A 35 -27.59 1.65 -2.35
C THR A 35 -29.03 1.37 -2.82
N ALA A 36 -29.69 2.37 -3.40
CA ALA A 36 -31.02 2.25 -4.00
C ALA A 36 -31.02 1.57 -5.37
N CYS A 37 -29.83 1.35 -5.96
CA CYS A 37 -29.65 0.81 -7.31
C CYS A 37 -30.40 1.65 -8.38
N ASP A 38 -30.28 2.97 -8.26
CA ASP A 38 -30.94 3.94 -9.13
C ASP A 38 -30.33 3.96 -10.55
N ASN A 39 -30.87 4.79 -11.44
CA ASN A 39 -30.42 4.88 -12.83
C ASN A 39 -28.92 5.20 -12.97
N VAL A 40 -28.29 4.57 -13.95
CA VAL A 40 -26.85 4.73 -14.23
C VAL A 40 -26.49 6.19 -14.53
N ASP A 41 -27.36 6.94 -15.18
CA ASP A 41 -27.07 8.32 -15.59
C ASP A 41 -27.20 9.31 -14.42
N THR A 42 -28.14 9.10 -13.48
CA THR A 42 -28.27 9.94 -12.27
C THR A 42 -27.10 9.70 -11.31
N ILE A 43 -26.62 8.46 -11.22
CA ILE A 43 -25.39 8.12 -10.47
C ILE A 43 -24.17 8.81 -11.08
N LYS A 44 -24.03 8.85 -12.41
CA LYS A 44 -22.94 9.56 -13.09
C LYS A 44 -23.04 11.08 -12.91
N GLU A 45 -24.22 11.65 -13.03
CA GLU A 45 -24.47 13.09 -12.81
C GLU A 45 -24.03 13.51 -11.40
N ILE A 46 -24.52 12.81 -10.37
CA ILE A 46 -24.15 13.11 -8.98
C ILE A 46 -22.68 12.81 -8.66
N ALA A 47 -22.04 11.87 -9.37
CA ALA A 47 -20.60 11.63 -9.27
C ALA A 47 -19.77 12.80 -9.86
N ASN A 48 -20.18 13.34 -11.01
CA ASN A 48 -19.55 14.53 -11.59
C ASN A 48 -19.75 15.77 -10.69
N ASP A 49 -20.94 15.94 -10.12
CA ASP A 49 -21.22 16.99 -9.14
C ASP A 49 -20.34 16.86 -7.88
N LEU A 50 -20.08 15.62 -7.42
CA LEU A 50 -19.19 15.35 -6.29
C LEU A 50 -17.75 15.76 -6.60
N ASP A 51 -17.27 15.47 -7.81
CA ASP A 51 -15.95 15.90 -8.29
C ASP A 51 -15.84 17.43 -8.32
N GLU A 52 -16.84 18.14 -8.81
CA GLU A 52 -16.83 19.61 -8.84
C GLU A 52 -16.77 20.21 -7.42
N VAL A 53 -17.64 19.77 -6.50
CA VAL A 53 -17.61 20.30 -5.13
C VAL A 53 -16.37 19.86 -4.34
N SER A 54 -15.73 18.74 -4.71
CA SER A 54 -14.45 18.30 -4.17
C SER A 54 -13.33 19.27 -4.57
N ILE A 55 -13.27 19.69 -5.84
CA ILE A 55 -12.30 20.69 -6.32
C ILE A 55 -12.53 22.04 -5.63
N GLN A 56 -13.79 22.46 -5.46
CA GLN A 56 -14.11 23.68 -4.70
C GLN A 56 -13.68 23.58 -3.23
N PHE A 57 -13.82 22.42 -2.60
CA PHE A 57 -13.33 22.18 -1.23
C PHE A 57 -11.81 22.19 -1.15
N GLN A 58 -11.11 21.58 -2.10
CA GLN A 58 -9.64 21.64 -2.18
C GLN A 58 -9.14 23.08 -2.32
N SER A 59 -9.69 23.86 -3.26
CA SER A 59 -9.29 25.26 -3.45
C SER A 59 -9.56 26.11 -2.20
N ALA A 60 -10.71 25.95 -1.55
CA ALA A 60 -11.02 26.63 -0.29
C ALA A 60 -10.16 26.13 0.88
N HIS A 61 -9.71 24.87 0.85
CA HIS A 61 -8.77 24.33 1.81
C HIS A 61 -7.39 24.96 1.67
N GLU A 62 -6.80 24.90 0.48
CA GLU A 62 -5.48 25.46 0.15
C GLU A 62 -5.42 26.95 0.48
N ALA A 63 -6.46 27.71 0.10
CA ALA A 63 -6.57 29.13 0.40
C ALA A 63 -6.49 29.40 1.92
N TYR A 64 -7.25 28.67 2.75
CA TYR A 64 -7.17 28.78 4.21
C TYR A 64 -5.82 28.30 4.78
N HIS A 65 -5.36 27.13 4.32
CA HIS A 65 -4.17 26.46 4.84
C HIS A 65 -2.89 27.29 4.61
N SER A 66 -2.81 28.02 3.50
CA SER A 66 -1.68 28.91 3.18
C SER A 66 -1.47 30.08 4.15
N LEU A 67 -2.45 30.42 4.99
CA LEU A 67 -2.34 31.47 6.02
C LEU A 67 -1.89 30.94 7.37
N LEU A 68 -1.90 29.62 7.58
CA LEU A 68 -1.50 29.00 8.83
C LEU A 68 0.03 29.06 8.96
N LYS A 69 0.49 29.41 10.16
CA LYS A 69 1.92 29.58 10.48
C LYS A 69 2.41 28.65 11.59
N GLU A 70 1.49 28.14 12.40
CA GLU A 70 1.78 27.23 13.48
C GLU A 70 1.75 25.78 12.97
N GLU A 71 2.76 24.99 13.32
CA GLU A 71 2.92 23.61 12.86
C GLU A 71 1.75 22.72 13.29
N GLN A 72 1.21 22.94 14.50
CA GLN A 72 0.03 22.24 15.00
C GLN A 72 -1.21 22.54 14.15
N ASP A 73 -1.49 23.81 13.87
CA ASP A 73 -2.62 24.23 13.01
C ASP A 73 -2.49 23.68 11.59
N LEU A 74 -1.27 23.67 11.04
CA LEU A 74 -0.97 23.07 9.73
C LEU A 74 -1.27 21.57 9.75
N ASN A 75 -0.76 20.83 10.73
CA ASN A 75 -1.03 19.40 10.88
C ASN A 75 -2.53 19.10 11.02
N ASP A 76 -3.24 19.80 11.91
CA ASP A 76 -4.66 19.58 12.15
C ASP A 76 -5.51 19.94 10.93
N SER A 77 -5.10 20.95 10.17
CA SER A 77 -5.69 21.28 8.87
C SER A 77 -5.47 20.16 7.85
N THR A 78 -4.25 19.61 7.74
CA THR A 78 -3.92 18.51 6.81
C THR A 78 -4.70 17.24 7.16
N VAL A 79 -4.74 16.84 8.42
CA VAL A 79 -5.52 15.68 8.89
C VAL A 79 -7.01 15.87 8.57
N TYR A 80 -7.55 17.07 8.80
CA TYR A 80 -8.93 17.41 8.45
C TYR A 80 -9.20 17.30 6.94
N PHE A 81 -8.28 17.75 6.07
CA PHE A 81 -8.41 17.62 4.62
C PHE A 81 -8.42 16.16 4.18
N ASN A 82 -7.39 15.41 4.59
CA ASN A 82 -7.20 14.01 4.23
C ASN A 82 -8.42 13.17 4.62
N SER A 83 -9.03 13.42 5.79
CA SER A 83 -10.26 12.72 6.23
C SER A 83 -11.47 12.92 5.31
N VAL A 84 -11.53 14.02 4.56
CA VAL A 84 -12.61 14.31 3.60
C VAL A 84 -12.24 13.80 2.21
N ASP A 85 -10.98 13.92 1.81
CA ASP A 85 -10.48 13.41 0.53
C ASP A 85 -10.49 11.88 0.46
N GLU A 86 -10.18 11.20 1.58
CA GLU A 86 -10.29 9.74 1.71
C GLU A 86 -11.74 9.26 1.53
N LEU A 87 -12.70 9.92 2.19
CA LEU A 87 -14.14 9.64 2.03
C LEU A 87 -14.61 9.80 0.58
N VAL A 88 -14.15 10.87 -0.09
CA VAL A 88 -14.45 11.11 -1.51
C VAL A 88 -13.82 10.02 -2.39
N SER A 89 -12.55 9.67 -2.14
CA SER A 89 -11.81 8.65 -2.90
C SER A 89 -12.39 7.24 -2.74
N GLU A 90 -12.80 6.84 -1.53
CA GLU A 90 -13.53 5.60 -1.29
C GLU A 90 -14.82 5.56 -2.11
N LEU A 91 -15.59 6.65 -2.08
CA LEU A 91 -16.87 6.73 -2.75
C LEU A 91 -16.77 6.77 -4.28
N LYS A 92 -15.76 7.45 -4.84
CA LYS A 92 -15.44 7.36 -6.29
C LYS A 92 -15.09 5.92 -6.68
N THR A 93 -14.28 5.24 -5.87
CA THR A 93 -13.91 3.84 -6.10
C THR A 93 -15.14 2.92 -6.06
N LYS A 94 -16.00 3.09 -5.05
CA LYS A 94 -17.28 2.37 -4.92
C LYS A 94 -18.21 2.62 -6.12
N THR A 95 -18.29 3.87 -6.59
CA THR A 95 -19.08 4.26 -7.77
C THR A 95 -18.57 3.58 -9.03
N LYS A 96 -17.26 3.61 -9.27
CA LYS A 96 -16.61 2.91 -10.39
C LYS A 96 -16.91 1.41 -10.35
N LEU A 97 -16.70 0.77 -9.20
CA LEU A 97 -16.97 -0.67 -9.03
C LEU A 97 -18.45 -1.02 -9.27
N TRP A 98 -19.38 -0.15 -8.89
CA TRP A 98 -20.82 -0.31 -9.17
C TRP A 98 -21.13 -0.19 -10.66
N LEU A 99 -20.55 0.80 -11.35
CA LEU A 99 -20.70 1.01 -12.80
C LEU A 99 -20.07 -0.11 -13.65
N GLU A 100 -19.03 -0.78 -13.14
CA GLU A 100 -18.38 -1.93 -13.78
C GLU A 100 -19.14 -3.26 -13.56
N GLN A 101 -20.19 -3.30 -12.73
CA GLN A 101 -21.00 -4.50 -12.56
C GLN A 101 -21.83 -4.80 -13.83
N PRO A 102 -21.92 -6.08 -14.26
CA PRO A 102 -22.72 -6.44 -15.42
C PRO A 102 -24.21 -6.20 -15.15
N VAL A 103 -24.80 -5.28 -15.91
CA VAL A 103 -26.21 -4.77 -15.91
C VAL A 103 -27.31 -5.84 -15.74
N THR A 104 -26.97 -7.11 -15.98
CA THR A 104 -27.81 -8.30 -15.77
C THR A 104 -28.50 -8.45 -14.40
N GLN A 105 -28.14 -7.70 -13.36
CA GLN A 105 -28.85 -7.72 -12.07
C GLN A 105 -30.00 -6.71 -11.94
N PHE A 106 -30.05 -5.65 -12.75
CA PHE A 106 -31.05 -4.57 -12.58
C PHE A 106 -32.32 -4.74 -13.43
N GLN A 107 -32.42 -5.81 -14.25
CA GLN A 107 -33.56 -6.04 -15.15
C GLN A 107 -34.54 -7.14 -14.72
N GLU A 108 -34.28 -7.91 -13.66
CA GLU A 108 -35.12 -9.07 -13.30
C GLU A 108 -36.50 -8.68 -12.69
N ASN A 109 -36.74 -7.39 -12.42
CA ASN A 109 -38.00 -6.88 -11.87
C ASN A 109 -38.99 -6.25 -12.88
N GLN A 110 -38.68 -6.22 -14.19
CA GLN A 110 -39.73 -5.90 -15.21
C GLN A 110 -40.57 -7.15 -15.54
N ILE A 111 -41.41 -7.56 -14.60
CA ILE A 111 -42.57 -8.40 -14.91
C ILE A 111 -43.53 -7.53 -15.74
N GLN A 112 -43.58 -7.78 -17.04
CA GLN A 112 -44.52 -7.11 -17.94
C GLN A 112 -45.97 -7.45 -17.54
N PRO A 113 -46.92 -6.49 -17.54
CA PRO A 113 -48.30 -6.73 -17.10
C PRO A 113 -49.08 -7.71 -18.00
N HIS A 114 -48.50 -8.12 -19.13
CA HIS A 114 -49.06 -9.11 -20.04
C HIS A 114 -48.69 -10.57 -19.72
N ASP A 115 -47.91 -10.88 -18.68
CA ASP A 115 -47.75 -12.26 -18.17
C ASP A 115 -48.96 -12.75 -17.34
N SER A 116 -50.15 -12.29 -17.74
CA SER A 116 -51.43 -12.79 -17.25
C SER A 116 -51.76 -14.09 -17.97
N VAL A 117 -51.40 -15.23 -17.38
CA VAL A 117 -51.85 -16.56 -17.82
C VAL A 117 -53.36 -16.72 -17.66
N SER A 118 -54.12 -16.18 -18.62
CA SER A 118 -55.57 -16.27 -18.71
C SER A 118 -56.01 -16.85 -20.05
N THR A 119 -56.19 -18.17 -20.09
CA THR A 119 -56.88 -18.96 -21.14
C THR A 119 -56.86 -20.43 -20.68
N VAL A 120 -57.94 -21.22 -20.64
CA VAL A 120 -59.35 -21.06 -21.02
C VAL A 120 -60.22 -21.76 -19.97
N GLY A 121 -61.36 -21.17 -19.60
CA GLY A 121 -62.44 -21.87 -18.92
C GLY A 121 -63.79 -21.55 -19.57
N SER A 122 -64.26 -22.41 -20.49
CA SER A 122 -65.66 -22.48 -20.91
C SER A 122 -65.95 -23.76 -21.71
N HIS A 123 -67.17 -24.28 -21.58
CA HIS A 123 -67.55 -25.64 -21.96
C HIS A 123 -68.26 -25.72 -23.32
N LYS A 124 -68.02 -26.80 -24.10
CA LYS A 124 -69.02 -27.84 -24.50
C LYS A 124 -68.63 -28.58 -25.80
N SER A 125 -68.71 -29.92 -25.72
CA SER A 125 -69.04 -30.88 -26.79
C SER A 125 -68.46 -30.74 -28.21
N SER A 126 -67.51 -31.63 -28.56
CA SER A 126 -67.82 -32.71 -29.52
C SER A 126 -66.78 -33.85 -29.45
N ARG A 127 -67.23 -35.10 -29.58
CA ARG A 127 -66.36 -36.28 -29.72
C ARG A 127 -65.73 -36.31 -31.12
N PHE A 128 -64.42 -36.56 -31.25
CA PHE A 128 -63.84 -37.63 -32.09
C PHE A 128 -62.29 -37.64 -32.10
N SER A 129 -61.70 -38.80 -32.40
CA SER A 129 -60.35 -39.06 -32.93
C SER A 129 -59.15 -38.39 -32.21
N THR A 130 -58.58 -39.01 -31.18
CA THR A 130 -57.40 -39.90 -31.26
C THR A 130 -56.13 -39.38 -31.95
N ARG A 131 -55.05 -39.44 -31.16
CA ARG A 131 -53.66 -39.85 -31.50
C ARG A 131 -52.60 -38.74 -31.55
N SER A 132 -51.49 -39.02 -30.87
CA SER A 132 -50.21 -38.27 -30.90
C SER A 132 -50.13 -36.93 -30.15
N LYS A 133 -50.38 -36.96 -28.83
CA LYS A 133 -49.65 -36.08 -27.90
C LYS A 133 -48.17 -36.47 -27.92
N THR A 134 -47.39 -35.94 -28.87
CA THR A 134 -45.93 -35.87 -28.68
C THR A 134 -45.69 -34.83 -27.59
N SER A 135 -45.33 -35.33 -26.41
CA SER A 135 -45.30 -34.55 -25.19
C SER A 135 -44.07 -33.65 -25.16
N SER A 136 -44.28 -32.36 -24.90
CA SER A 136 -43.21 -31.37 -24.70
C SER A 136 -42.52 -31.61 -23.35
N ILE A 137 -41.75 -32.69 -23.25
CA ILE A 137 -41.01 -33.12 -22.04
C ILE A 137 -39.64 -32.41 -21.93
N LYS A 138 -39.22 -31.63 -22.93
CA LYS A 138 -37.88 -31.04 -23.02
C LYS A 138 -37.58 -29.89 -22.04
N SER A 139 -38.58 -29.37 -21.32
CA SER A 139 -38.47 -28.05 -20.66
C SER A 139 -37.88 -28.05 -19.24
N THR A 140 -38.07 -29.10 -18.42
CA THR A 140 -37.58 -29.09 -17.02
C THR A 140 -36.11 -29.46 -16.88
N SER A 141 -35.62 -30.44 -17.66
CA SER A 141 -34.20 -30.82 -17.67
C SER A 141 -33.32 -29.68 -18.20
N SER A 142 -33.75 -29.00 -19.28
CA SER A 142 -33.05 -27.83 -19.81
C SER A 142 -33.03 -26.65 -18.83
N ALA A 143 -34.13 -26.41 -18.10
CA ALA A 143 -34.17 -25.38 -17.06
C ALA A 143 -33.19 -25.69 -15.90
N LYS A 144 -33.18 -26.94 -15.41
CA LYS A 144 -32.22 -27.37 -14.37
C LYS A 144 -30.77 -27.27 -14.84
N ALA A 145 -30.46 -27.67 -16.08
CA ALA A 145 -29.11 -27.54 -16.64
C ALA A 145 -28.67 -26.06 -16.75
N LYS A 146 -29.57 -25.16 -17.18
CA LYS A 146 -29.29 -23.71 -17.21
C LYS A 146 -29.09 -23.11 -15.82
N ALA A 147 -29.88 -23.54 -14.83
CA ALA A 147 -29.74 -23.11 -13.45
C ALA A 147 -28.41 -23.58 -12.84
N ALA A 148 -28.06 -24.86 -13.02
CA ALA A 148 -26.78 -25.42 -12.58
C ALA A 148 -25.58 -24.73 -13.26
N ALA A 149 -25.66 -24.45 -14.56
CA ALA A 149 -24.63 -23.69 -15.28
C ALA A 149 -24.48 -22.25 -14.76
N LYS A 150 -25.60 -21.56 -14.46
CA LYS A 150 -25.57 -20.23 -13.81
C LYS A 150 -24.93 -20.30 -12.42
N GLN A 151 -25.29 -21.29 -11.60
CA GLN A 151 -24.73 -21.48 -10.25
C GLN A 151 -23.22 -21.73 -10.32
N ALA A 152 -22.76 -22.66 -11.16
CA ALA A 152 -21.34 -22.94 -11.35
C ALA A 152 -20.56 -21.72 -11.87
N ALA A 153 -21.16 -20.90 -12.74
CA ALA A 153 -20.55 -19.65 -13.20
C ALA A 153 -20.45 -18.58 -12.11
N LEU A 154 -21.43 -18.50 -11.19
CA LEU A 154 -21.39 -17.60 -10.04
C LEU A 154 -20.36 -18.07 -9.00
N GLU A 155 -20.30 -19.37 -8.72
CA GLU A 155 -19.31 -19.98 -7.83
C GLU A 155 -17.87 -19.80 -8.35
N ALA A 156 -17.64 -20.02 -9.64
CA ALA A 156 -16.36 -19.76 -10.28
C ALA A 156 -15.94 -18.28 -10.17
N LYS A 157 -16.89 -17.34 -10.30
CA LYS A 157 -16.63 -15.90 -10.11
C LYS A 157 -16.33 -15.56 -8.64
N ALA A 158 -17.05 -16.13 -7.69
CA ALA A 158 -16.80 -15.93 -6.26
C ALA A 158 -15.41 -16.43 -5.86
N ASN A 159 -15.04 -17.63 -6.31
CA ASN A 159 -13.71 -18.22 -6.07
C ASN A 159 -12.60 -17.41 -6.76
N ALA A 160 -12.83 -16.86 -7.95
CA ALA A 160 -11.88 -15.97 -8.63
C ALA A 160 -11.71 -14.63 -7.88
N LEU A 161 -12.79 -14.06 -7.35
CA LEU A 161 -12.75 -12.82 -6.56
C LEU A 161 -12.00 -13.01 -5.24
N GLN A 162 -12.24 -14.12 -4.53
CA GLN A 162 -11.50 -14.47 -3.32
C GLN A 162 -9.99 -14.58 -3.59
N LYS A 163 -9.59 -15.27 -4.67
CA LYS A 163 -8.18 -15.36 -5.08
C LYS A 163 -7.57 -14.00 -5.45
N LEU A 164 -8.35 -13.11 -6.07
CA LEU A 164 -7.89 -11.76 -6.37
C LEU A 164 -7.62 -10.95 -5.09
N HIS A 165 -8.49 -11.06 -4.07
CA HIS A 165 -8.29 -10.41 -2.78
C HIS A 165 -7.07 -10.98 -2.04
N GLU A 166 -6.87 -12.30 -2.09
CA GLU A 166 -5.69 -12.97 -1.51
C GLU A 166 -4.39 -12.47 -2.17
N LEU A 167 -4.35 -12.43 -3.51
CA LEU A 167 -3.21 -11.90 -4.26
C LEU A 167 -2.91 -10.41 -3.96
N GLN A 168 -3.94 -9.57 -3.82
CA GLN A 168 -3.78 -8.17 -3.43
C GLN A 168 -3.16 -8.03 -2.02
N PHE A 169 -3.59 -8.86 -1.07
CA PHE A 169 -3.02 -8.87 0.28
C PHE A 169 -1.56 -9.35 0.29
N GLU A 170 -1.23 -10.38 -0.50
CA GLU A 170 0.15 -10.81 -0.69
C GLU A 170 1.02 -9.72 -1.34
N GLU A 171 0.51 -9.03 -2.36
CA GLU A 171 1.22 -7.95 -3.04
C GLU A 171 1.54 -6.80 -2.06
N LEU A 172 0.56 -6.32 -1.29
CA LEU A 172 0.79 -5.27 -0.28
C LEU A 172 1.85 -5.68 0.76
N LYS A 173 1.81 -6.95 1.20
CA LYS A 173 2.80 -7.52 2.13
C LYS A 173 4.20 -7.61 1.51
N ILE A 174 4.30 -7.88 0.21
CA ILE A 174 5.57 -7.87 -0.54
C ILE A 174 6.08 -6.44 -0.70
N GLN A 175 5.21 -5.48 -1.05
CA GLN A 175 5.57 -4.06 -1.18
C GLN A 175 6.10 -3.49 0.14
N GLN A 176 5.43 -3.77 1.27
CA GLN A 176 5.89 -3.38 2.61
C GLN A 176 7.29 -3.94 2.92
N ARG A 177 7.51 -5.25 2.69
CA ARG A 177 8.81 -5.89 2.90
C ARG A 177 9.90 -5.31 2.01
N LYS A 178 9.59 -5.00 0.74
CA LYS A 178 10.52 -4.35 -0.19
C LYS A 178 10.95 -2.98 0.35
N SER A 179 9.99 -2.13 0.74
CA SER A 179 10.26 -0.81 1.31
C SER A 179 11.10 -0.90 2.59
N GLN A 180 10.83 -1.87 3.46
CA GLN A 180 11.64 -2.11 4.66
C GLN A 180 13.10 -2.48 4.34
N VAL A 181 13.34 -3.37 3.37
CA VAL A 181 14.69 -3.76 2.94
C VAL A 181 15.42 -2.60 2.25
N GLU A 182 14.72 -1.80 1.46
CA GLU A 182 15.25 -0.61 0.80
C GLU A 182 15.69 0.45 1.83
N LEU A 183 14.86 0.71 2.86
CA LEU A 183 15.21 1.60 3.97
C LEU A 183 16.40 1.08 4.78
N GLN A 184 16.45 -0.23 5.09
CA GLN A 184 17.60 -0.84 5.77
C GLN A 184 18.89 -0.72 4.95
N GLY A 185 18.81 -0.87 3.63
CA GLY A 185 19.92 -0.66 2.71
C GLY A 185 20.40 0.80 2.70
N ALA A 186 19.48 1.76 2.71
CA ALA A 186 19.81 3.19 2.78
C ALA A 186 20.48 3.57 4.12
N ILE A 187 19.99 3.03 5.25
CA ILE A 187 20.61 3.22 6.57
C ILE A 187 22.03 2.65 6.59
N ALA A 188 22.22 1.39 6.19
CA ALA A 188 23.54 0.76 6.18
C ALA A 188 24.53 1.46 5.23
N ALA A 189 24.05 1.99 4.09
CA ALA A 189 24.88 2.78 3.18
C ALA A 189 25.29 4.12 3.80
N ALA A 190 24.38 4.82 4.49
CA ALA A 190 24.67 6.07 5.19
C ALA A 190 25.63 5.86 6.38
N GLU A 191 25.48 4.77 7.13
CA GLU A 191 26.40 4.38 8.21
C GLU A 191 27.81 4.09 7.67
N ALA A 192 27.92 3.32 6.57
CA ALA A 192 29.21 3.06 5.93
C ALA A 192 29.86 4.35 5.40
N GLN A 193 29.07 5.25 4.78
CA GLN A 193 29.55 6.55 4.31
C GLN A 193 30.03 7.44 5.47
N LYS A 194 29.30 7.46 6.59
CA LYS A 194 29.68 8.17 7.81
C LYS A 194 31.04 7.69 8.34
N ILE A 195 31.24 6.36 8.46
CA ILE A 195 32.50 5.77 8.94
C ILE A 195 33.68 6.19 8.05
N VAL A 196 33.49 6.23 6.72
CA VAL A 196 34.53 6.69 5.78
C VAL A 196 34.87 8.17 6.00
N PHE A 197 33.87 9.04 6.18
CA PHE A 197 34.13 10.46 6.47
C PHE A 197 34.84 10.67 7.82
N GLU A 198 34.42 9.98 8.89
CA GLU A 198 35.09 10.04 10.19
C GLU A 198 36.56 9.58 10.11
N GLN A 199 36.87 8.58 9.27
CA GLN A 199 38.26 8.15 9.01
C GLN A 199 39.06 9.18 8.21
N CYS A 200 38.47 9.81 7.19
CA CYS A 200 39.13 10.87 6.42
C CYS A 200 39.43 12.10 7.27
N GLU A 201 38.47 12.55 8.10
CA GLU A 201 38.65 13.67 9.03
C GLU A 201 39.73 13.37 10.07
N ALA A 202 39.76 12.15 10.62
CA ALA A 202 40.81 11.73 11.54
C ALA A 202 42.21 11.72 10.91
N GLU A 203 42.36 11.24 9.67
CA GLU A 203 43.64 11.27 8.96
C GLU A 203 44.07 12.69 8.55
N GLU A 204 43.13 13.55 8.13
CA GLU A 204 43.41 14.97 7.83
C GLU A 204 43.92 15.73 9.07
N LEU A 205 43.31 15.48 10.24
CA LEU A 205 43.77 16.01 11.52
C LEU A 205 45.16 15.47 11.91
N ARG A 206 45.44 14.18 11.67
CA ARG A 206 46.78 13.60 11.91
C ARG A 206 47.85 14.21 11.01
N LEU A 207 47.59 14.35 9.72
CA LEU A 207 48.52 14.97 8.76
C LEU A 207 48.80 16.43 9.15
N SER A 208 47.77 17.19 9.51
CA SER A 208 47.89 18.59 9.98
C SER A 208 48.71 18.70 11.28
N GLN A 209 48.65 17.67 12.14
CA GLN A 209 49.41 17.60 13.39
C GLN A 209 50.87 17.16 13.17
N GLU A 210 51.15 16.34 12.15
CA GLU A 210 52.51 15.95 11.75
C GLU A 210 53.24 17.06 10.95
N GLU A 211 52.53 17.85 10.14
CA GLU A 211 53.09 19.02 9.42
C GLU A 211 53.61 20.11 10.39
N ASN A 212 52.99 20.26 11.56
CA ASN A 212 53.41 21.21 12.59
C ASN A 212 54.55 20.71 13.51
N ARG A 213 55.19 19.58 13.18
CA ARG A 213 56.28 19.01 13.99
C ARG A 213 57.65 19.50 13.51
N PRO A 214 58.44 20.20 14.34
CA PRO A 214 59.77 20.65 13.93
C PRO A 214 60.69 19.46 13.63
N LEU A 215 61.38 19.51 12.49
CA LEU A 215 62.37 18.52 12.06
C LEU A 215 63.54 18.43 13.05
N SER A 216 63.46 17.49 13.98
CA SER A 216 64.60 17.13 14.83
C SER A 216 65.57 16.26 14.04
N VAL A 217 66.48 16.91 13.32
CA VAL A 217 67.66 16.26 12.75
C VAL A 217 68.66 16.01 13.87
N HIS A 218 68.92 14.74 14.21
CA HIS A 218 70.05 14.37 15.07
C HIS A 218 70.92 13.28 14.39
N PRO A 219 72.21 13.55 14.11
CA PRO A 219 73.10 12.61 13.44
C PRO A 219 73.91 11.78 14.46
N HIS A 220 73.83 10.45 14.39
CA HIS A 220 74.65 9.57 15.23
C HIS A 220 75.28 8.39 14.45
N HIS A 221 76.55 8.63 14.12
CA HIS A 221 77.72 7.74 14.06
C HIS A 221 77.61 6.21 13.84
N ILE A 222 78.62 5.72 13.11
CA ILE A 222 78.88 4.30 12.78
C ILE A 222 79.86 3.71 13.82
N SER A 223 79.61 2.49 14.34
CA SER A 223 80.65 1.43 14.55
C SER A 223 80.11 0.12 15.16
N THR A 224 80.01 -0.90 14.31
CA THR A 224 80.62 -2.26 14.38
C THR A 224 80.81 -3.02 15.72
N THR A 225 80.80 -4.36 15.60
CA THR A 225 81.20 -5.43 16.57
C THR A 225 80.10 -5.94 17.53
N SER A 226 80.07 -7.21 18.00
CA SER A 226 80.63 -8.49 17.50
C SER A 226 80.16 -9.68 18.37
N VAL A 227 79.63 -10.76 17.76
CA VAL A 227 79.77 -12.18 18.18
C VAL A 227 79.04 -12.70 19.46
N VAL A 228 78.64 -13.99 19.37
CA VAL A 228 78.17 -14.98 20.39
C VAL A 228 76.90 -14.74 21.23
N ASP A 229 76.19 -15.75 21.77
CA ASP A 229 75.87 -17.18 21.43
C ASP A 229 74.95 -17.74 22.57
N VAL A 230 74.37 -18.95 22.46
CA VAL A 230 73.87 -19.84 23.56
C VAL A 230 72.71 -19.27 24.44
N VAL A 231 71.39 -19.54 24.24
CA VAL A 231 70.59 -20.80 24.42
C VAL A 231 70.84 -21.50 25.79
N PRO A 232 69.92 -22.15 26.57
CA PRO A 232 68.56 -22.67 26.28
C PRO A 232 67.48 -22.45 27.40
N ALA A 233 66.37 -23.20 27.25
CA ALA A 233 65.62 -23.91 28.31
C ALA A 233 64.41 -23.21 28.97
N ASN A 234 63.28 -23.87 29.27
CA ASN A 234 62.69 -25.21 28.95
C ASN A 234 61.20 -25.17 29.42
N HIS A 235 60.23 -26.07 29.17
CA HIS A 235 59.97 -27.31 28.38
C HIS A 235 58.42 -27.56 28.50
N PRO A 236 57.83 -28.69 28.02
CA PRO A 236 57.72 -29.30 26.68
C PRO A 236 56.23 -29.19 26.18
N ALA A 237 55.70 -29.73 25.08
CA ALA A 237 55.72 -31.07 24.49
C ALA A 237 54.90 -31.04 23.14
N PRO A 238 54.95 -32.07 22.26
CA PRO A 238 54.88 -31.85 20.81
C PRO A 238 53.84 -32.69 20.01
N LEU A 239 54.04 -32.74 18.68
CA LEU A 239 53.49 -33.67 17.66
C LEU A 239 52.16 -33.24 16.97
N GLN A 240 51.95 -33.44 15.66
CA GLN A 240 52.87 -33.45 14.50
C GLN A 240 52.04 -33.24 13.19
N SER A 241 52.73 -32.94 12.09
CA SER A 241 52.18 -32.73 10.72
C SER A 241 51.71 -34.08 10.07
N PRO A 242 51.10 -34.16 8.85
CA PRO A 242 51.61 -33.51 7.63
C PRO A 242 50.63 -32.99 6.54
N ARG A 243 51.14 -31.97 5.86
CA ARG A 243 50.82 -31.51 4.49
C ARG A 243 51.19 -32.56 3.44
N ALA A 244 50.37 -32.67 2.38
CA ALA A 244 50.78 -33.22 1.09
C ALA A 244 50.38 -32.25 -0.04
N GLN A 245 51.32 -31.90 -0.92
CA GLN A 245 51.08 -31.12 -2.14
C GLN A 245 51.22 -32.02 -3.37
N ALA A 246 50.34 -31.85 -4.34
CA ALA A 246 50.55 -32.25 -5.73
C ALA A 246 50.40 -31.01 -6.64
N LYS A 247 50.92 -31.08 -7.87
CA LYS A 247 51.46 -29.92 -8.59
C LYS A 247 51.03 -29.94 -10.07
N TYR A 248 50.87 -28.74 -10.66
CA TYR A 248 50.78 -28.41 -12.11
C TYR A 248 49.42 -28.41 -12.86
N GLN A 249 48.93 -27.17 -13.10
CA GLN A 249 48.79 -26.50 -14.42
C GLN A 249 47.68 -26.95 -15.43
N PRO A 250 47.27 -26.09 -16.41
CA PRO A 250 45.85 -25.75 -16.56
C PRO A 250 45.24 -26.04 -17.94
N LYS A 251 43.94 -25.78 -18.12
CA LYS A 251 43.31 -25.56 -19.43
C LYS A 251 42.27 -24.44 -19.38
N GLU A 252 42.34 -23.52 -20.34
CA GLU A 252 41.35 -22.47 -20.58
C GLU A 252 40.24 -22.95 -21.53
N THR A 253 39.03 -22.41 -21.42
CA THR A 253 38.37 -21.60 -22.49
C THR A 253 37.03 -21.03 -22.00
N PRO A 254 36.47 -19.97 -22.63
CA PRO A 254 35.60 -19.02 -21.93
C PRO A 254 34.14 -18.98 -22.41
N VAL A 255 33.26 -18.41 -21.57
CA VAL A 255 31.99 -17.79 -22.01
C VAL A 255 31.89 -16.39 -21.43
N LYS A 256 31.80 -15.40 -22.32
CA LYS A 256 31.54 -13.99 -21.96
C LYS A 256 30.05 -13.80 -21.66
N GLN A 257 29.71 -13.08 -20.60
CA GLN A 257 28.42 -12.39 -20.52
C GLN A 257 28.63 -10.89 -20.30
N GLN A 258 28.06 -10.13 -21.22
CA GLN A 258 28.27 -8.71 -21.42
C GLN A 258 27.21 -7.92 -20.65
N ARG A 259 27.53 -7.44 -19.45
CA ARG A 259 26.70 -6.44 -18.76
C ARG A 259 26.89 -5.08 -19.44
N GLN A 260 25.90 -4.65 -20.22
CA GLN A 260 25.70 -3.24 -20.50
C GLN A 260 24.89 -2.62 -19.36
N GLN A 261 25.40 -1.55 -18.75
CA GLN A 261 24.62 -0.66 -17.90
C GLN A 261 24.07 0.48 -18.76
N LEU A 262 22.84 0.92 -18.48
CA LEU A 262 22.38 2.26 -18.82
C LEU A 262 21.58 2.83 -17.63
N ASN A 263 22.15 3.88 -17.04
CA ASN A 263 21.57 4.81 -16.07
C ASN A 263 21.33 6.15 -16.83
N PRO A 264 20.74 7.23 -16.25
CA PRO A 264 19.97 7.35 -15.00
C PRO A 264 18.66 8.18 -15.18
N SER A 265 17.88 8.41 -14.09
CA SER A 265 17.54 9.75 -13.54
C SER A 265 16.24 9.79 -12.69
N VAL A 266 16.11 10.86 -11.88
CA VAL A 266 14.96 11.35 -11.06
C VAL A 266 14.52 10.49 -9.83
N PRO A 267 13.95 11.09 -8.76
CA PRO A 267 14.72 11.70 -7.68
C PRO A 267 14.46 11.11 -6.28
N GLN A 268 15.41 11.33 -5.36
CA GLN A 268 15.39 10.88 -3.97
C GLN A 268 14.43 11.72 -3.11
N TRP A 269 13.47 11.09 -2.43
CA TRP A 269 12.66 11.71 -1.38
C TRP A 269 13.22 11.36 0.01
N LEU A 270 13.36 12.37 0.86
CA LEU A 270 13.73 12.26 2.28
C LEU A 270 12.65 12.95 3.14
N PRO A 271 12.27 12.34 4.27
CA PRO A 271 11.87 13.08 5.46
C PRO A 271 12.96 12.93 6.52
N ASN A 272 13.49 14.06 6.98
CA ASN A 272 14.40 14.11 8.13
C ASN A 272 13.60 14.07 9.45
N GLN A 273 14.19 13.56 10.52
CA GLN A 273 13.59 13.48 11.85
C GLN A 273 13.97 14.67 12.75
N SER A 274 13.43 14.67 13.98
CA SER A 274 13.73 15.49 15.18
C SER A 274 12.76 16.66 15.37
N SER A 275 12.21 16.94 16.57
CA SER A 275 12.69 16.57 17.92
C SER A 275 11.55 16.42 18.95
N LEU A 276 11.75 15.57 19.97
CA LEU A 276 10.95 15.54 21.22
C LEU A 276 11.43 16.63 22.20
N PRO A 277 10.60 17.02 23.19
CA PRO A 277 10.90 16.56 24.55
C PRO A 277 9.68 16.08 25.38
N HIS A 278 9.96 15.32 26.43
CA HIS A 278 8.99 14.69 27.33
C HIS A 278 8.16 15.65 28.19
N HIS A 279 6.90 15.27 28.45
CA HIS A 279 6.30 15.36 29.79
C HIS A 279 5.31 14.21 30.05
N HIS A 280 5.23 13.75 31.30
CA HIS A 280 4.26 12.75 31.76
C HIS A 280 2.83 13.33 31.85
N ASP A 281 1.81 12.60 31.38
CA ASP A 281 0.86 11.94 32.30
C ASP A 281 0.06 10.82 31.60
N GLY A 282 -0.51 9.90 32.38
CA GLY A 282 -0.89 8.56 31.89
C GLY A 282 -2.26 8.41 31.20
N TYR A 283 -2.26 7.74 30.04
CA TYR A 283 -3.38 6.93 29.51
C TYR A 283 -2.79 5.65 28.85
N PRO A 284 -3.55 4.54 28.73
CA PRO A 284 -2.99 3.23 28.40
C PRO A 284 -2.66 3.07 26.92
N HIS A 285 -1.57 2.36 26.64
CA HIS A 285 -1.25 1.87 25.29
C HIS A 285 -2.22 0.75 24.87
N ASP A 286 -3.38 1.14 24.35
CA ASP A 286 -4.25 0.23 23.60
C ASP A 286 -3.59 -0.11 22.25
N TYR A 287 -2.98 -1.29 22.17
CA TYR A 287 -2.36 -1.80 20.95
C TYR A 287 -3.41 -1.93 19.82
N PRO A 288 -3.29 -1.16 18.71
CA PRO A 288 -4.30 -1.18 17.64
C PRO A 288 -4.46 -2.56 17.01
N LEU A 289 -3.36 -3.31 16.90
CA LEU A 289 -3.33 -4.70 16.42
C LEU A 289 -4.09 -5.67 17.32
N GLN A 290 -4.05 -5.49 18.64
CA GLN A 290 -4.73 -6.38 19.58
C GLN A 290 -6.24 -6.14 19.58
N ARG A 291 -6.67 -4.86 19.49
CA ARG A 291 -8.08 -4.51 19.27
C ARG A 291 -8.59 -5.02 17.92
N LEU A 292 -7.75 -5.00 16.87
CA LEU A 292 -8.10 -5.55 15.55
C LEU A 292 -8.33 -7.07 15.61
N MET A 293 -7.40 -7.83 16.21
CA MET A 293 -7.54 -9.28 16.43
C MET A 293 -8.80 -9.62 17.25
N GLU A 294 -9.04 -8.91 18.36
CA GLU A 294 -10.19 -9.16 19.23
C GLU A 294 -11.54 -8.86 18.53
N THR A 295 -11.59 -7.85 17.65
CA THR A 295 -12.78 -7.61 16.82
C THR A 295 -13.04 -8.69 15.78
N GLN A 296 -11.99 -9.30 15.22
CA GLN A 296 -12.11 -10.35 14.20
C GLN A 296 -12.52 -11.71 14.80
N ASP A 297 -12.03 -12.07 15.99
CA ASP A 297 -12.51 -13.24 16.74
C ASP A 297 -13.98 -13.10 17.15
N ARG A 298 -14.41 -11.90 17.57
CA ARG A 298 -15.82 -11.61 17.89
C ARG A 298 -16.77 -11.74 16.70
N GLN A 299 -16.30 -11.56 15.47
CA GLN A 299 -17.10 -11.81 14.27
C GLN A 299 -17.14 -13.31 13.94
N SER A 300 -15.99 -13.99 14.01
CA SER A 300 -15.87 -15.44 13.76
C SER A 300 -16.74 -16.28 14.71
N SER A 301 -16.80 -15.91 16.00
CA SER A 301 -17.60 -16.62 17.00
C SER A 301 -19.11 -16.58 16.76
N LYS A 302 -19.62 -15.59 16.00
CA LYS A 302 -21.07 -15.44 15.72
C LYS A 302 -21.58 -16.28 14.53
N VAL A 303 -20.70 -16.99 13.83
CA VAL A 303 -21.06 -17.79 12.64
C VAL A 303 -21.39 -19.24 13.00
N SER A 304 -20.98 -19.72 14.19
CA SER A 304 -21.38 -21.03 14.71
C SER A 304 -22.66 -20.91 15.54
N TRP A 305 -23.83 -21.09 14.90
CA TRP A 305 -25.10 -21.62 15.44
C TRP A 305 -26.25 -21.33 14.46
N ARG A 306 -26.32 -22.06 13.33
CA ARG A 306 -27.56 -22.34 12.57
C ARG A 306 -27.36 -23.53 11.64
#